data_AF-A0A916YQ10-F1
#
_entry.id   AF-A0A916YQ10-F1
#
_cell.length_a   1.000
_cell.length_b   1.000
_cell.length_c   1.000
_cell.angle_alpha   90.00
_cell.angle_beta   90.00
_cell.angle_gamma   90.00
#
_symmetry.space_group_name_H-M   'P 1'
#
loop_
_entity.id
_entity.type
_entity.pdbx_description
1 polymer ?
#
loop_
_entity_poly.entity_id
_entity_poly.type
_entity_poly.pdbx_seq_one_letter_code
_entity_poly.pdbx_strand_id
1 'polypeptide(L)'
;MKEVTELSKIEPNSTNYEVKEEALLLGFLKTKPIYEVEVIELEAQKHVRYFSHIKGAILLNIDFVFPENDSRTNFDLTERVEIKGNPLLIAYFASILKKAHLQTFENLRKKLKTSK
;
A
#
# COMPACT_ATOMS: atom_id res chain seq x y z
N MET A 1 -16.26 3.55 3.91
CA MET A 1 -15.58 4.80 4.31
C MET A 1 -14.12 4.50 4.61
N LYS A 2 -13.17 5.37 4.23
CA LYS A 2 -11.74 5.20 4.53
C LYS A 2 -11.21 6.49 5.13
N GLU A 3 -10.55 6.37 6.28
CA GLU A 3 -9.93 7.46 7.02
C GLU A 3 -8.47 7.05 7.31
N VAL A 4 -7.54 7.95 7.02
CA VAL A 4 -6.10 7.75 7.24
C VAL A 4 -5.62 8.92 8.08
N THR A 5 -5.08 8.62 9.26
CA THR A 5 -4.63 9.62 10.22
C THR A 5 -3.14 9.44 10.46
N GLU A 6 -2.34 10.47 10.22
CA GLU A 6 -0.92 10.47 10.61
C GLU A 6 -0.82 10.50 12.14
N LEU A 7 -0.10 9.53 12.70
CA LEU A 7 0.06 9.38 14.15
C LEU A 7 1.31 10.10 14.66
N SER A 8 2.45 9.80 14.06
CA SER A 8 3.74 10.35 14.45
C SER A 8 4.83 10.01 13.43
N LYS A 9 5.90 10.82 13.42
CA LYS A 9 7.18 10.43 12.83
C LYS A 9 8.01 9.71 13.90
N ILE A 10 8.31 8.43 13.68
CA ILE A 10 9.15 7.65 14.61
C ILE A 10 10.62 7.95 14.36
N GLU A 11 11.00 8.04 13.08
CA GLU A 11 12.36 8.33 12.61
C GLU A 11 12.32 9.45 11.56
N PRO A 12 13.46 10.09 11.21
CA PRO A 12 13.48 11.21 10.26
C PRO A 12 12.78 10.90 8.93
N ASN A 13 12.83 9.63 8.51
CA ASN A 13 12.29 9.14 7.25
C ASN A 13 11.12 8.16 7.42
N SER A 14 10.58 8.00 8.63
CA SER A 14 9.47 7.08 8.91
C SER A 14 8.26 7.85 9.41
N THR A 15 7.10 7.59 8.81
CA THR A 15 5.81 8.14 9.23
C THR A 15 4.81 7.01 9.49
N ASN A 16 4.20 7.03 10.66
CA ASN A 16 3.14 6.10 11.02
C ASN A 16 1.76 6.66 10.73
N TYR A 17 0.89 5.81 10.21
CA TYR A 17 -0.49 6.10 9.90
C TYR A 17 -1.41 5.08 10.56
N GLU A 18 -2.49 5.57 11.18
CA GLU A 18 -3.64 4.74 11.51
C GLU A 18 -4.59 4.73 10.33
N VAL A 19 -4.96 3.53 9.89
CA VAL A 19 -5.87 3.33 8.78
C VAL A 19 -7.16 2.71 9.30
N LYS A 20 -8.27 3.43 9.14
CA LYS A 20 -9.62 2.97 9.46
C LYS A 20 -10.40 2.79 8.17
N GLU A 21 -10.85 1.56 7.91
CA GLU A 21 -11.56 1.24 6.66
C GLU A 21 -12.86 0.50 6.94
N GLU A 22 -13.73 0.47 5.93
CA GLU A 22 -14.88 -0.42 5.89
C GLU A 22 -14.73 -1.35 4.69
N ALA A 23 -14.62 -2.65 4.96
CA ALA A 23 -14.34 -3.66 3.95
C ALA A 23 -15.32 -4.82 4.04
N LEU A 24 -15.66 -5.42 2.91
CA LEU A 24 -16.47 -6.64 2.85
C LEU A 24 -15.55 -7.86 2.83
N LEU A 25 -15.56 -8.64 3.92
CA LEU A 25 -14.95 -9.96 3.96
C LEU A 25 -15.87 -10.94 3.24
N LEU A 26 -15.31 -11.75 2.33
CA LEU A 26 -16.05 -12.70 1.48
C LEU A 26 -17.19 -12.09 0.66
N GLY A 27 -17.20 -10.78 0.45
CA GLY A 27 -18.20 -10.08 -0.37
C GLY A 27 -19.53 -9.74 0.33
N PHE A 28 -19.76 -10.19 1.56
CA PHE A 28 -21.02 -9.93 2.29
C PHE A 28 -20.84 -9.54 3.75
N LEU A 29 -19.76 -9.95 4.41
CA LEU A 29 -19.55 -9.65 5.82
C LEU A 29 -18.86 -8.28 5.96
N LYS A 30 -19.58 -7.27 6.44
CA LYS A 30 -19.01 -5.95 6.72
C LYS A 30 -18.02 -6.05 7.89
N THR A 31 -16.82 -5.56 7.65
CA THR A 31 -15.74 -5.46 8.63
C THR A 31 -15.24 -4.03 8.68
N LYS A 32 -14.78 -3.60 9.85
CA LYS A 32 -14.18 -2.28 10.06
C LYS A 32 -12.75 -2.45 10.57
N PRO A 33 -11.80 -2.87 9.71
CA PRO A 33 -10.43 -3.03 10.13
C PRO A 33 -9.84 -1.67 10.54
N ILE A 34 -9.12 -1.70 11.65
CA ILE A 34 -8.25 -0.62 12.10
C ILE A 34 -6.86 -1.23 12.21
N TYR A 35 -5.88 -0.64 11.55
CA TYR A 35 -4.51 -1.11 11.54
C TYR A 35 -3.54 0.05 11.39
N GLU A 36 -2.34 -0.15 11.93
CA GLU A 36 -1.24 0.78 11.76
C GLU A 36 -0.40 0.40 10.54
N VAL A 37 0.13 1.43 9.92
CA VAL A 37 1.02 1.35 8.77
C VAL A 37 2.20 2.25 9.05
N GLU A 38 3.38 1.72 8.86
CA GLU A 38 4.62 2.49 8.81
C GLU A 38 5.01 2.70 7.35
N VAL A 39 5.29 3.95 6.98
CA VAL A 39 5.83 4.31 5.67
C VAL A 39 7.23 4.88 5.87
N ILE A 40 8.22 4.21 5.31
CA ILE A 40 9.64 4.54 5.44
C ILE A 40 10.17 4.97 4.08
N GLU A 41 10.74 6.16 3.99
CA GLU A 41 11.48 6.61 2.82
C GLU A 41 12.95 6.17 2.96
N LEU A 42 13.29 5.05 2.31
CA LEU A 42 14.63 4.46 2.38
C LEU A 42 15.63 5.24 1.52
N GLU A 43 15.17 5.80 0.41
CA GLU A 43 15.91 6.75 -0.42
C GLU A 43 14.94 7.82 -0.91
N ALA A 44 15.29 9.09 -0.71
CA ALA A 44 14.42 10.22 -1.00
C ALA A 44 13.89 10.17 -2.43
N GLN A 45 12.56 10.15 -2.58
CA GLN A 45 11.80 10.10 -3.83
C GLN A 45 12.08 8.86 -4.71
N LYS A 46 12.85 7.89 -4.23
CA LYS A 46 13.32 6.75 -5.01
C LYS A 46 12.91 5.41 -4.44
N HIS A 47 12.92 5.27 -3.11
CA HIS A 47 12.56 4.01 -2.49
C HIS A 47 11.70 4.29 -1.26
N VAL A 48 10.42 3.91 -1.38
CA VAL A 48 9.46 3.97 -0.28
C VAL A 48 9.08 2.55 0.12
N ARG A 49 9.19 2.26 1.40
CA ARG A 49 8.72 1.01 2.00
C ARG A 49 7.44 1.27 2.78
N TYR A 50 6.42 0.51 2.47
CA TYR A 50 5.20 0.39 3.24
C TYR A 50 5.27 -0.88 4.07
N PHE A 51 5.07 -0.75 5.37
CA PHE A 51 5.07 -1.86 6.31
C PHE A 51 3.78 -1.82 7.12
N SER A 52 3.08 -2.94 7.23
CA SER A 52 1.86 -3.02 8.04
C SER A 52 1.74 -4.36 8.73
N HIS A 53 1.24 -4.31 9.97
CA HIS A 53 0.92 -5.47 10.75
C HIS A 53 -0.59 -5.55 10.96
N ILE A 54 -1.24 -6.41 10.18
CA ILE A 54 -2.69 -6.53 10.21
C ILE A 54 -3.07 -7.52 11.31
N LYS A 55 -3.49 -6.97 12.45
CA LYS A 55 -3.99 -7.72 13.63
C LYS A 55 -3.04 -8.83 14.12
N GLY A 56 -1.74 -8.67 13.96
CA GLY A 56 -0.73 -9.63 14.43
C GLY A 56 -0.65 -10.95 13.66
N ALA A 57 -1.55 -11.19 12.70
CA ALA A 57 -1.63 -12.45 11.96
C ALA A 57 -0.98 -12.38 10.57
N ILE A 58 -0.85 -11.16 10.04
CA ILE A 58 -0.31 -10.90 8.71
C ILE A 58 0.63 -9.72 8.78
N LEU A 59 1.83 -9.93 8.26
CA LEU A 59 2.81 -8.90 8.01
C LEU A 59 2.85 -8.65 6.51
N LEU A 60 2.62 -7.40 6.12
CA LEU A 60 2.66 -6.93 4.75
C LEU A 60 3.81 -5.94 4.62
N ASN A 61 4.73 -6.22 3.72
CA ASN A 61 5.82 -5.33 3.37
C ASN A 61 5.76 -5.08 1.86
N ILE A 62 5.71 -3.82 1.45
CA ILE A 62 5.68 -3.42 0.05
C ILE A 62 6.80 -2.41 -0.17
N ASP A 63 7.76 -2.77 -1.01
CA ASP A 63 8.80 -1.88 -1.49
C ASP A 63 8.38 -1.28 -2.84
N PHE A 64 8.28 0.04 -2.89
CA PHE A 64 8.10 0.82 -4.10
C PHE A 64 9.44 1.45 -4.49
N VAL A 65 9.98 1.04 -5.63
CA VAL A 65 11.22 1.58 -6.19
C VAL A 65 10.89 2.36 -7.46
N PHE A 66 11.24 3.65 -7.45
CA PHE A 66 11.14 4.59 -8.55
C PHE A 66 12.54 4.75 -9.16
N PRO A 67 12.90 3.92 -10.15
CA PRO A 67 14.17 4.08 -10.86
C PRO A 67 14.23 5.46 -11.52
N GLU A 68 15.42 6.06 -11.54
CA GLU A 68 15.67 7.25 -12.37
C GLU A 68 15.40 6.88 -13.83
N ASN A 69 14.36 7.48 -14.40
CA ASN A 69 14.04 7.34 -15.82
C ASN A 69 14.16 8.73 -16.46
N ASP A 70 15.11 8.88 -17.39
CA ASP A 70 15.33 10.13 -18.13
C ASP A 70 14.20 10.47 -19.11
N SER A 71 13.22 9.58 -19.27
CA SER A 71 12.06 9.80 -20.16
C SER A 71 11.00 10.68 -19.51
N ARG A 72 10.70 11.83 -20.12
CA ARG A 72 9.55 12.68 -19.73
C ARG A 72 8.18 12.07 -20.01
N THR A 73 8.14 10.90 -20.65
CA THR A 73 6.89 10.28 -21.14
C THR A 73 6.57 8.94 -20.51
N ASN A 74 7.56 8.29 -19.90
CA ASN A 74 7.42 6.98 -19.27
C ASN A 74 7.85 7.09 -17.82
N PHE A 75 7.12 6.39 -16.95
CA PHE A 75 7.42 6.30 -15.54
C PHE A 75 7.43 4.81 -15.19
N ASP A 76 8.58 4.35 -14.73
CA ASP A 76 8.75 2.98 -14.26
C ASP A 76 8.59 2.97 -12.74
N LEU A 77 7.83 2.00 -12.24
CA LEU A 77 7.70 1.70 -10.82
C LEU A 77 7.86 0.21 -10.65
N THR A 78 8.84 -0.19 -9.84
CA THR A 78 8.99 -1.57 -9.42
C THR A 78 8.37 -1.73 -8.05
N GLU A 79 7.42 -2.64 -7.95
CA GLU A 79 6.76 -2.98 -6.70
C GLU A 79 7.17 -4.40 -6.29
N ARG A 80 7.67 -4.55 -5.06
CA ARG A 80 7.94 -5.85 -4.44
C ARG A 80 7.05 -6.02 -3.23
N VAL A 81 6.19 -7.04 -3.26
CA VAL A 81 5.28 -7.38 -2.18
C VAL A 81 5.75 -8.63 -1.46
N GLU A 82 5.89 -8.54 -0.15
CA GLU A 82 6.15 -9.66 0.74
C GLU A 82 5.00 -9.77 1.76
N ILE A 83 4.36 -10.94 1.81
CA ILE A 83 3.28 -11.24 2.76
C ILE A 83 3.73 -12.42 3.62
N LYS A 84 3.75 -12.24 4.94
CA LYS A 84 4.03 -13.31 5.91
C LYS A 84 2.79 -13.56 6.76
N GLY A 85 2.48 -14.83 7.02
CA GLY A 85 1.32 -15.24 7.78
C GLY A 85 0.90 -16.67 7.46
N ASN A 86 -0.33 -17.03 7.80
CA ASN A 86 -0.91 -18.33 7.44
C ASN A 86 -1.10 -18.44 5.90
N PRO A 87 -0.77 -19.57 5.26
CA PRO A 87 -0.88 -19.73 3.79
C PRO A 87 -2.25 -19.41 3.19
N LEU A 88 -3.35 -19.75 3.87
CA LEU A 88 -4.71 -19.44 3.41
C LEU A 88 -4.98 -17.94 3.44
N LEU A 89 -4.53 -17.27 4.50
CA LEU A 89 -4.64 -15.81 4.64
C LEU A 89 -3.74 -15.11 3.62
N ILE A 90 -2.52 -15.61 3.38
CA ILE A 90 -1.63 -15.09 2.35
C ILE A 90 -2.31 -15.14 0.97
N ALA A 91 -2.87 -16.28 0.59
CA ALA A 91 -3.53 -16.44 -0.71
C ALA A 91 -4.73 -15.48 -0.87
N TYR A 92 -5.53 -15.33 0.19
CA TYR A 92 -6.64 -14.39 0.23
C TYR A 92 -6.18 -12.94 0.06
N PHE A 93 -5.18 -12.52 0.85
CA PHE A 93 -4.64 -11.16 0.79
C PHE A 93 -3.97 -10.86 -0.55
N ALA A 94 -3.20 -11.80 -1.11
CA ALA A 94 -2.58 -11.64 -2.43
C ALA A 94 -3.63 -11.41 -3.53
N SER A 95 -4.77 -12.11 -3.46
CA SER A 95 -5.89 -11.91 -4.41
C SER A 95 -6.51 -10.52 -4.31
N ILE A 96 -6.72 -10.02 -3.09
CA ILE A 96 -7.22 -8.66 -2.86
C ILE A 96 -6.22 -7.63 -3.35
N LEU A 97 -4.95 -7.78 -2.98
CA LEU A 97 -3.88 -6.84 -3.27
C LEU A 97 -3.66 -6.71 -4.78
N LYS A 98 -3.68 -7.82 -5.53
CA LYS A 98 -3.65 -7.82 -7.00
C LYS A 98 -4.77 -6.96 -7.60
N LYS A 99 -6.00 -7.10 -7.12
CA LYS A 99 -7.14 -6.30 -7.61
C LYS A 99 -6.99 -4.82 -7.26
N ALA A 100 -6.56 -4.54 -6.03
CA ALA A 100 -6.34 -3.18 -5.56
C ALA A 100 -5.26 -2.47 -6.38
N HIS A 101 -4.14 -3.11 -6.68
CA HIS A 101 -3.07 -2.50 -7.47
C HIS A 101 -3.49 -2.19 -8.90
N LEU A 102 -4.17 -3.13 -9.58
CA LEU A 102 -4.71 -2.86 -10.92
C LEU A 102 -5.62 -1.63 -10.91
N GLN A 103 -6.53 -1.55 -9.93
CA GLN A 103 -7.44 -0.42 -9.80
C GLN A 103 -6.71 0.89 -9.48
N THR A 104 -5.70 0.86 -8.61
CA THR A 104 -4.87 2.02 -8.26
C THR A 104 -4.15 2.57 -9.49
N PHE A 105 -3.48 1.71 -10.26
CA PHE A 105 -2.79 2.14 -11.48
C PHE A 105 -3.73 2.66 -12.55
N GLU A 106 -4.91 2.05 -12.73
CA GLU A 106 -5.93 2.58 -13.62
C GLU A 106 -6.42 3.97 -13.20
N ASN A 107 -6.65 4.18 -11.91
CA ASN A 107 -7.08 5.46 -11.36
C ASN A 107 -6.01 6.54 -11.51
N LEU A 108 -4.74 6.21 -11.23
CA LEU A 108 -3.60 7.10 -11.47
C LEU A 108 -3.52 7.50 -12.94
N ARG A 109 -3.61 6.51 -13.85
CA ARG A 109 -3.60 6.76 -15.30
C ARG A 109 -4.73 7.67 -15.74
N LYS A 110 -5.93 7.52 -15.18
CA LYS A 110 -7.08 8.40 -15.46
C LYS A 110 -6.81 9.82 -14.98
N LYS A 111 -6.37 10.00 -13.72
CA LYS A 111 -6.08 11.32 -13.14
C LYS A 111 -5.03 12.09 -13.93
N LEU A 112 -3.94 11.41 -14.31
CA LEU A 112 -2.86 12.02 -15.11
C LEU A 112 -3.32 12.43 -16.52
N LYS A 113 -4.29 11.73 -17.12
CA LYS A 113 -4.87 12.13 -18.42
C LYS A 113 -5.75 13.37 -18.33
N THR A 114 -6.50 13.52 -17.25
CA THR A 114 -7.38 14.67 -16.98
C THR A 114 -6.65 15.89 -16.43
N SER A 115 -5.38 15.76 -16.05
CA SER A 115 -4.54 16.88 -15.57
C SER A 115 -3.76 17.58 -16.69
N LYS A 116 -4.08 17.27 -17.96
CA LYS A 116 -3.66 18.02 -19.15
C LYS A 116 -4.77 18.98 -19.57
#